data_AF-A0A2N0VAG1-F1
#
_entry.id   AF-A0A2N0VAG1-F1
#
_cell.length_a   1.000
_cell.length_b   1.000
_cell.length_c   1.000
_cell.angle_alpha   90.00
_cell.angle_beta   90.00
_cell.angle_gamma   90.00
#
_symmetry.space_group_name_H-M   'P 1'
#
loop_
_entity.id
_entity.type
_entity.pdbx_description
1 polymer ?
#
loop_
_entity_poly.entity_id
_entity_poly.type
_entity_poly.pdbx_seq_one_letter_code
_entity_poly.pdbx_strand_id
1 'polypeptide(L)'
;MLLDYEMLRLICWGVLGLFVIGFVLSSGIEIGVSLLLPFLHISEAQRAELVARLAPTSAGNQVWLLVTISVLFVGWPTVYAATFASFQPLLLLMVLSLFVRPLGWYFRASVTREDSLKKWDKALFISGLLPAALLGVMAGNLLKGVPFHLASDMHIAFLGSFSGLFSPFVSLVGATCVALLAVHGAIYLQTHSQDELYQRSKALVMSSGLAFLVLFALAGGWITHLEGYHVSTEIMPNGVSNPLTKFVKRGDGLWLDNYEHEPALWALPALAFVCGIAALVLSRLDRAYWALLASAVMVVMVILTMGVSLFPFLAPSNISLNSSLTIWDASASLTTLSALLCLTGVMLPLMAIATRGLYKILP
;
A
#
# COMPACT_ATOMS: atom_id res chain seq x y z
N MET A 1 28.95 -10.96 -13.62
CA MET A 1 27.56 -11.18 -13.15
C MET A 1 26.67 -11.31 -14.38
N LEU A 2 25.60 -12.10 -14.31
CA LEU A 2 24.73 -12.43 -15.46
C LEU A 2 23.77 -11.30 -15.87
N LEU A 3 23.57 -10.29 -15.03
CA LEU A 3 22.67 -9.16 -15.27
C LEU A 3 23.46 -7.84 -15.31
N ASP A 4 23.09 -6.96 -16.24
CA ASP A 4 23.60 -5.59 -16.29
C ASP A 4 22.94 -4.69 -15.23
N TYR A 5 23.45 -3.47 -15.09
CA TYR A 5 23.03 -2.58 -14.00
C TYR A 5 21.61 -2.05 -14.19
N GLU A 6 21.25 -1.74 -15.44
CA GLU A 6 19.90 -1.38 -15.85
C GLU A 6 18.86 -2.44 -15.46
N MET A 7 19.10 -3.70 -15.86
CA MET A 7 18.17 -4.79 -15.55
C MET A 7 18.05 -5.02 -14.04
N LEU A 8 19.15 -4.86 -13.29
CA LEU A 8 19.11 -4.96 -11.83
C LEU A 8 18.24 -3.87 -11.20
N ARG A 9 18.35 -2.61 -11.64
CA ARG A 9 17.50 -1.51 -11.16
C ARG A 9 16.02 -1.79 -11.42
N LEU A 10 15.70 -2.28 -12.62
CA LEU A 10 14.33 -2.60 -13.02
C LEU A 10 13.76 -3.81 -12.25
N ILE A 11 14.52 -4.90 -12.14
CA ILE A 11 14.10 -6.09 -11.38
C ILE A 11 13.91 -5.75 -9.91
N CYS A 12 14.84 -5.00 -9.30
CA CYS A 12 14.70 -4.58 -7.92
C CYS A 12 13.44 -3.70 -7.75
N TRP A 13 13.07 -2.88 -8.73
CA TRP A 13 11.85 -2.06 -8.65
C TRP A 13 10.60 -2.95 -8.67
N GLY A 14 10.59 -3.97 -9.52
CA GLY A 14 9.57 -5.03 -9.50
C GLY A 14 9.53 -5.78 -8.16
N VAL A 15 10.68 -6.06 -7.55
CA VAL A 15 10.78 -6.67 -6.21
C VAL A 15 10.18 -5.76 -5.13
N LEU A 16 10.48 -4.46 -5.16
CA LEU A 16 9.87 -3.49 -4.24
C LEU A 16 8.34 -3.50 -4.39
N GLY A 17 7.84 -3.43 -5.64
CA GLY A 17 6.41 -3.52 -5.93
C GLY A 17 5.78 -4.82 -5.41
N LEU A 18 6.46 -5.96 -5.58
CA LEU A 18 6.01 -7.26 -5.08
C LEU A 18 5.85 -7.27 -3.56
N PHE A 19 6.81 -6.71 -2.82
CA PHE A 19 6.71 -6.65 -1.35
C PHE A 19 5.63 -5.68 -0.87
N VAL A 20 5.45 -4.54 -1.56
CA VAL A 20 4.31 -3.63 -1.31
C VAL A 20 2.99 -4.36 -1.53
N ILE A 21 2.84 -5.06 -2.66
CA ILE A 21 1.65 -5.87 -2.97
C ILE A 21 1.43 -6.95 -1.90
N GLY A 22 2.48 -7.69 -1.54
CA GLY A 22 2.42 -8.73 -0.51
C GLY A 22 1.96 -8.18 0.84
N PHE A 23 2.47 -7.00 1.24
CA PHE A 23 2.03 -6.32 2.45
C PHE A 23 0.55 -5.92 2.39
N VAL A 24 0.10 -5.27 1.31
CA VAL A 24 -1.28 -4.81 1.19
C VAL A 24 -2.26 -5.99 1.06
N LEU A 25 -1.89 -7.08 0.38
CA LEU A 25 -2.72 -8.29 0.30
C LEU A 25 -2.84 -9.02 1.63
N SER A 26 -1.72 -9.15 2.35
CA SER A 26 -1.70 -9.87 3.62
C SER A 26 -2.26 -9.00 4.75
N SER A 27 -1.51 -7.96 5.15
CA SER A 27 -1.88 -7.04 6.23
C SER A 27 -3.16 -6.25 5.95
N GLY A 28 -3.55 -6.08 4.67
CA GLY A 28 -4.78 -5.39 4.30
C GLY A 28 -6.03 -6.12 4.77
N ILE A 29 -5.98 -7.45 4.93
CA ILE A 29 -7.07 -8.22 5.52
C ILE A 29 -7.30 -7.77 6.96
N GLU A 30 -6.26 -7.80 7.83
CA GLU A 30 -6.45 -7.42 9.23
C GLU A 30 -6.75 -5.93 9.38
N ILE A 31 -6.14 -5.07 8.56
CA ILE A 31 -6.48 -3.64 8.52
C ILE A 31 -7.98 -3.46 8.22
N GLY A 32 -8.47 -4.13 7.17
CA GLY A 32 -9.86 -4.06 6.73
C GLY A 32 -10.82 -4.61 7.79
N VAL A 33 -10.52 -5.77 8.37
CA VAL A 33 -11.36 -6.34 9.44
C VAL A 33 -11.40 -5.44 10.66
N SER A 34 -10.25 -4.95 11.13
CA SER A 34 -10.17 -4.03 12.27
C SER A 34 -10.97 -2.74 12.03
N LEU A 35 -10.90 -2.18 10.82
CA LEU A 35 -11.68 -1.01 10.40
C LEU A 35 -13.19 -1.28 10.45
N LEU A 36 -13.62 -2.51 10.16
CA LEU A 36 -15.03 -2.86 10.08
C LEU A 36 -15.66 -3.32 11.40
N LEU A 37 -14.84 -3.59 12.43
CA LEU A 37 -15.31 -4.10 13.72
C LEU A 37 -16.53 -3.38 14.31
N PRO A 38 -16.60 -2.03 14.34
CA PRO A 38 -17.75 -1.32 14.91
C PRO A 38 -19.06 -1.56 14.17
N PHE A 39 -19.00 -1.95 12.89
CA PHE A 39 -20.18 -2.09 12.03
C PHE A 39 -20.71 -3.53 11.95
N LEU A 40 -19.93 -4.52 12.40
CA LEU A 40 -20.31 -5.94 12.33
C LEU A 40 -21.34 -6.38 13.39
N HIS A 41 -21.42 -5.66 14.51
CA HIS A 41 -22.29 -5.97 15.65
C HIS A 41 -22.14 -7.42 16.16
N ILE A 42 -20.89 -7.89 16.27
CA ILE A 42 -20.56 -9.28 16.62
C ILE A 42 -20.81 -9.63 18.09
N SER A 43 -21.21 -10.88 18.36
CA SER A 43 -21.25 -11.44 19.71
C SER A 43 -19.85 -11.72 20.26
N GLU A 44 -19.72 -11.92 21.58
CA GLU A 44 -18.43 -12.27 22.19
C GLU A 44 -17.87 -13.60 21.66
N ALA A 45 -18.74 -14.57 21.34
CA ALA A 45 -18.32 -15.84 20.75
C ALA A 45 -17.73 -15.66 19.35
N GLN A 46 -18.41 -14.91 18.47
CA GLN A 46 -17.91 -14.56 17.13
C GLN A 46 -16.60 -13.77 17.22
N ARG A 47 -16.49 -12.91 18.23
CA ARG A 47 -15.27 -12.13 18.44
C ARG A 47 -14.09 -12.99 18.90
N ALA A 48 -14.32 -13.96 19.79
CA ALA A 48 -13.28 -14.90 20.21
C ALA A 48 -12.74 -15.69 19.02
N GLU A 49 -13.62 -16.11 18.10
CA GLU A 49 -13.23 -16.75 16.84
C GLU A 49 -12.38 -15.83 15.96
N LEU A 50 -12.79 -14.57 15.79
CA LEU A 50 -12.01 -13.58 15.04
C LEU A 50 -10.63 -13.33 15.66
N VAL A 51 -10.52 -13.26 16.99
CA VAL A 51 -9.23 -13.11 17.69
C VAL A 51 -8.33 -14.31 17.42
N ALA A 52 -8.85 -15.54 17.55
CA ALA A 52 -8.08 -16.76 17.37
C ALA A 52 -7.48 -16.85 15.96
N ARG A 53 -8.17 -16.31 14.96
CA ARG A 53 -7.70 -16.27 13.57
C ARG A 53 -6.77 -15.10 13.29
N LEU A 54 -7.14 -13.88 13.70
CA LEU A 54 -6.46 -12.65 13.25
C LEU A 54 -5.24 -12.26 14.09
N ALA A 55 -5.17 -12.66 15.37
CA ALA A 55 -4.04 -12.27 16.21
C ALA A 55 -2.71 -12.86 15.71
N PRO A 56 -2.62 -14.16 15.36
CA PRO A 56 -1.38 -14.74 14.83
C PRO A 56 -1.05 -14.20 13.43
N THR A 57 -2.04 -14.06 12.53
CA THR A 57 -1.79 -13.51 11.19
C THR A 57 -1.36 -12.05 11.24
N SER A 58 -1.95 -11.24 12.12
CA SER A 58 -1.57 -9.83 12.26
C SER A 58 -0.12 -9.65 12.70
N ALA A 59 0.44 -10.57 13.48
CA ALA A 59 1.86 -10.52 13.86
C ALA A 59 2.76 -10.98 12.70
N GLY A 60 2.41 -12.10 12.04
CA GLY A 60 3.19 -12.63 10.92
C GLY A 60 3.20 -11.72 9.68
N ASN A 61 2.06 -11.12 9.35
CA ASN A 61 1.90 -10.30 8.15
C ASN A 61 2.65 -8.95 8.22
N GLN A 62 3.07 -8.51 9.41
CA GLN A 62 3.91 -7.31 9.56
C GLN A 62 5.31 -7.47 8.96
N VAL A 63 5.79 -8.71 8.81
CA VAL A 63 7.10 -8.99 8.20
C VAL A 63 7.16 -8.48 6.76
N TRP A 64 6.05 -8.51 6.02
CA TRP A 64 5.97 -7.96 4.67
C TRP A 64 6.31 -6.47 4.62
N LEU A 65 5.81 -5.68 5.60
CA LEU A 65 6.14 -4.26 5.70
C LEU A 65 7.61 -4.05 6.03
N LEU A 66 8.13 -4.79 7.00
CA LEU A 66 9.52 -4.69 7.42
C LEU A 66 10.47 -4.94 6.24
N VAL A 67 10.21 -6.01 5.47
CA VAL A 67 11.01 -6.34 4.30
C VAL A 67 10.83 -5.31 3.18
N THR A 68 9.62 -4.78 2.97
CA THR A 68 9.39 -3.67 2.02
C THR A 68 10.28 -2.47 2.35
N ILE A 69 10.34 -2.09 3.64
CA ILE A 69 11.18 -0.98 4.11
C ILE A 69 12.66 -1.31 3.93
N SER A 70 13.08 -2.54 4.22
CA SER A 70 14.47 -3.00 4.00
C SER A 70 14.87 -2.98 2.53
N VAL A 71 13.98 -3.41 1.62
CA VAL A 71 14.22 -3.37 0.16
C VAL A 71 14.35 -1.92 -0.30
N LEU A 72 13.50 -1.02 0.19
CA LEU A 72 13.62 0.41 -0.12
C LEU A 72 14.93 1.00 0.41
N PHE A 73 15.31 0.68 1.65
CA PHE A 73 16.55 1.13 2.27
C PHE A 73 17.80 0.64 1.53
N VAL A 74 17.83 -0.64 1.16
CA VAL A 74 18.99 -1.26 0.48
C VAL A 74 19.02 -0.88 -1.00
N GLY A 75 17.88 -0.86 -1.66
CA GLY A 75 17.76 -0.61 -3.10
C GLY A 75 17.87 0.86 -3.47
N TRP A 76 17.23 1.76 -2.71
CA TRP A 76 17.23 3.20 -2.94
C TRP A 76 17.38 3.98 -1.62
N PRO A 77 18.60 4.04 -1.05
CA PRO A 77 18.82 4.65 0.27
C PRO A 77 18.40 6.12 0.35
N THR A 78 18.58 6.89 -0.73
CA THR A 78 18.17 8.30 -0.78
C THR A 78 16.65 8.46 -0.84
N VAL A 79 15.95 7.56 -1.53
CA VAL A 79 14.47 7.51 -1.54
C VAL A 79 13.95 7.16 -0.17
N TYR A 80 14.54 6.15 0.48
CA TYR A 80 14.23 5.80 1.87
C TYR A 80 14.38 7.02 2.77
N ALA A 81 15.55 7.69 2.75
CA ALA A 81 15.81 8.84 3.61
C ALA A 81 14.85 10.00 3.34
N ALA A 82 14.58 10.33 2.07
CA ALA A 82 13.70 11.44 1.72
C ALA A 82 12.25 11.17 2.10
N THR A 83 11.77 9.95 1.86
CA THR A 83 10.41 9.53 2.19
C THR A 83 10.21 9.50 3.71
N PHE A 84 11.16 8.94 4.46
CA PHE A 84 11.08 8.88 5.92
C PHE A 84 11.17 10.25 6.58
N ALA A 85 12.03 11.14 6.09
CA ALA A 85 12.10 12.52 6.57
C ALA A 85 10.79 13.28 6.28
N SER A 86 10.25 13.12 5.06
CA SER A 86 9.06 13.87 4.63
C SER A 86 7.77 13.39 5.29
N PHE A 87 7.66 12.08 5.55
CA PHE A 87 6.46 11.48 6.13
C PHE A 87 6.64 11.10 7.60
N GLN A 88 7.69 11.57 8.28
CA GLN A 88 8.01 11.23 9.68
C GLN A 88 6.77 11.22 10.61
N PRO A 89 5.93 12.27 10.69
CA PRO A 89 4.76 12.24 11.57
C PRO A 89 3.69 11.22 11.14
N LEU A 90 3.50 11.00 9.83
CA LEU A 90 2.56 9.99 9.32
C LEU A 90 3.08 8.58 9.62
N LEU A 91 4.36 8.33 9.38
CA LEU A 91 5.00 7.04 9.65
C LEU A 91 4.96 6.68 11.14
N LEU A 92 5.21 7.65 12.03
CA LEU A 92 5.12 7.43 13.48
C LEU A 92 3.70 6.99 13.88
N LEU A 93 2.68 7.72 13.41
CA LEU A 93 1.29 7.38 13.68
C LEU A 93 0.91 6.00 13.12
N MET A 94 1.36 5.70 11.90
CA MET A 94 1.12 4.42 11.25
C MET A 94 1.78 3.27 12.01
N VAL A 95 3.05 3.39 12.41
CA VAL A 95 3.80 2.34 13.14
C VAL A 95 3.19 2.09 14.51
N LEU A 96 2.87 3.16 15.28
CA LEU A 96 2.22 3.00 16.59
C LEU A 96 0.88 2.28 16.45
N SER A 97 0.11 2.65 15.43
CA SER A 97 -1.17 2.03 15.11
C SER A 97 -1.03 0.55 14.74
N LEU A 98 -0.07 0.20 13.88
CA LEU A 98 0.20 -1.18 13.49
C LEU A 98 0.72 -2.01 14.67
N PHE A 99 1.53 -1.43 15.56
CA PHE A 99 2.04 -2.09 16.76
C PHE A 99 0.93 -2.41 17.77
N VAL A 100 -0.03 -1.51 17.94
CA VAL A 100 -1.18 -1.73 18.84
C VAL A 100 -2.06 -2.88 18.35
N ARG A 101 -2.10 -3.20 17.05
CA ARG A 101 -3.07 -4.16 16.51
C ARG A 101 -2.89 -5.61 17.01
N PRO A 102 -1.73 -6.29 16.87
CA PRO A 102 -1.56 -7.64 17.40
C PRO A 102 -1.83 -7.71 18.90
N LEU A 103 -1.29 -6.75 19.66
CA LEU A 103 -1.47 -6.65 21.10
C LEU A 103 -2.93 -6.39 21.48
N GLY A 104 -3.63 -5.56 20.73
CA GLY A 104 -5.03 -5.23 20.95
C GLY A 104 -5.93 -6.46 20.87
N TRP A 105 -5.65 -7.38 19.95
CA TRP A 105 -6.39 -8.64 19.85
C TRP A 105 -6.20 -9.51 21.10
N TYR A 106 -4.95 -9.72 21.55
CA TYR A 106 -4.65 -10.53 22.74
C TYR A 106 -5.14 -9.88 24.05
N PHE A 107 -4.90 -8.58 24.22
CA PHE A 107 -5.30 -7.87 25.44
C PHE A 107 -6.79 -7.70 25.56
N ARG A 108 -7.52 -7.49 24.45
CA ARG A 108 -8.98 -7.56 24.48
C ARG A 108 -9.40 -8.90 25.08
N ALA A 109 -8.93 -10.01 24.51
CA ALA A 109 -9.38 -11.35 24.93
C ALA A 109 -9.10 -11.67 26.41
N SER A 110 -8.15 -10.95 27.02
CA SER A 110 -7.75 -11.13 28.41
C SER A 110 -8.53 -10.27 29.42
N VAL A 111 -9.45 -9.42 28.98
CA VAL A 111 -10.15 -8.46 29.85
C VAL A 111 -11.67 -8.68 29.84
N THR A 112 -12.30 -8.57 31.00
CA THR A 112 -13.77 -8.74 31.19
C THR A 112 -14.50 -7.44 31.54
N ARG A 113 -13.78 -6.40 32.00
CA ARG A 113 -14.39 -5.11 32.39
C ARG A 113 -14.88 -4.32 31.19
N GLU A 114 -16.15 -3.92 31.19
CA GLU A 114 -16.82 -3.25 30.07
C GLU A 114 -16.10 -1.98 29.57
N ASP A 115 -15.63 -1.12 30.46
CA ASP A 115 -14.89 0.10 30.08
C ASP A 115 -13.58 -0.22 29.34
N SER A 116 -12.90 -1.29 29.74
CA SER A 116 -11.67 -1.72 29.09
C SER A 116 -11.97 -2.35 27.73
N LEU A 117 -13.08 -3.10 27.59
CA LEU A 117 -13.52 -3.66 26.32
C LEU A 117 -13.76 -2.56 25.28
N LYS A 118 -14.51 -1.52 25.64
CA LYS A 118 -14.79 -0.36 24.77
C LYS A 118 -13.49 0.35 24.34
N LYS A 119 -12.51 0.48 25.23
CA LYS A 119 -11.20 1.08 24.92
C LYS A 119 -10.43 0.23 23.91
N TRP A 120 -10.39 -1.09 24.09
CA TRP A 120 -9.71 -1.99 23.15
C TRP A 120 -10.42 -2.08 21.81
N ASP A 121 -11.75 -2.07 21.79
CA ASP A 121 -12.53 -2.02 20.54
C ASP A 121 -12.24 -0.75 19.74
N LYS A 122 -12.18 0.40 20.43
CA LYS A 122 -11.78 1.66 19.80
C LYS A 122 -10.32 1.62 19.32
N ALA A 123 -9.41 1.04 20.11
CA ALA A 123 -8.01 0.90 19.72
C ALA A 123 -7.84 0.02 18.49
N LEU A 124 -8.55 -1.12 18.42
CA LEU A 124 -8.57 -1.99 17.26
C LEU A 124 -9.15 -1.29 16.03
N PHE A 125 -10.26 -0.57 16.17
CA PHE A 125 -10.80 0.23 15.07
C PHE A 125 -9.81 1.27 14.55
N ILE A 126 -9.20 2.06 15.45
CA ILE A 126 -8.17 3.04 15.08
C ILE A 126 -6.98 2.34 14.40
N SER A 127 -6.62 1.15 14.86
CA SER A 127 -5.53 0.35 14.30
C SER A 127 -5.78 -0.16 12.87
N GLY A 128 -7.04 -0.17 12.42
CA GLY A 128 -7.42 -0.41 11.03
C GLY A 128 -7.56 0.90 10.25
N LEU A 129 -8.26 1.89 10.80
CA LEU A 129 -8.53 3.15 10.12
C LEU A 129 -7.26 3.96 9.81
N LEU A 130 -6.38 4.11 10.81
CA LEU A 130 -5.23 5.01 10.69
C LEU A 130 -4.22 4.49 9.66
N PRO A 131 -3.80 3.22 9.64
CA PRO A 131 -2.88 2.73 8.61
C PRO A 131 -3.51 2.75 7.21
N ALA A 132 -4.79 2.40 7.08
CA ALA A 132 -5.49 2.46 5.80
C ALA A 132 -5.50 3.89 5.21
N ALA A 133 -5.88 4.87 6.03
CA ALA A 133 -5.90 6.26 5.61
C ALA A 133 -4.48 6.79 5.31
N LEU A 134 -3.51 6.49 6.17
CA LEU A 134 -2.15 7.02 6.05
C LEU A 134 -1.39 6.42 4.85
N LEU A 135 -1.60 5.15 4.51
CA LEU A 135 -1.05 4.55 3.29
C LEU A 135 -1.54 5.30 2.04
N GLY A 136 -2.84 5.60 1.96
CA GLY A 136 -3.40 6.39 0.87
C GLY A 136 -2.94 7.85 0.88
N VAL A 137 -2.79 8.47 2.06
CA VAL A 137 -2.24 9.84 2.17
C VAL A 137 -0.80 9.92 1.69
N MET A 138 0.04 8.94 2.05
CA MET A 138 1.41 8.85 1.55
C MET A 138 1.41 8.66 0.03
N ALA A 139 0.60 7.73 -0.49
CA ALA A 139 0.47 7.50 -1.93
C ALA A 139 0.03 8.74 -2.71
N GLY A 140 -0.98 9.47 -2.22
CA GLY A 140 -1.45 10.71 -2.81
C GLY A 140 -0.39 11.81 -2.81
N ASN A 141 0.43 11.90 -1.75
CA ASN A 141 1.55 12.85 -1.71
C ASN A 141 2.68 12.46 -2.68
N LEU A 142 2.92 11.17 -2.93
CA LEU A 142 3.87 10.74 -3.96
C LEU A 142 3.39 11.16 -5.36
N LEU A 143 2.09 11.05 -5.66
CA LEU A 143 1.52 11.54 -6.93
C LEU A 143 1.55 13.06 -7.05
N LYS A 144 1.27 13.78 -5.95
CA LYS A 144 1.30 15.25 -5.94
C LYS A 144 2.74 15.81 -5.95
N GLY A 145 3.70 15.02 -5.49
CA GLY A 145 5.05 15.47 -5.17
C GLY A 145 5.19 15.97 -3.73
N VAL A 146 6.38 15.73 -3.18
CA VAL A 146 6.70 15.93 -1.75
C VAL A 146 7.62 17.15 -1.60
N PRO A 147 7.45 18.02 -0.60
CA PRO A 147 8.24 19.23 -0.45
C PRO A 147 9.61 18.98 0.19
N PHE A 148 10.53 18.37 -0.56
CA PHE A 148 11.93 18.19 -0.17
C PHE A 148 12.92 18.73 -1.20
N HIS A 149 14.12 19.09 -0.77
CA HIS A 149 15.20 19.60 -1.60
C HIS A 149 16.49 18.84 -1.31
N LEU A 150 17.24 18.48 -2.37
CA LEU A 150 18.59 17.95 -2.25
C LEU A 150 19.60 19.09 -2.37
N ALA A 151 20.35 19.34 -1.30
CA ALA A 151 21.51 20.22 -1.37
C ALA A 151 22.63 19.62 -2.23
N SER A 152 23.63 20.44 -2.60
CA SER A 152 24.75 20.03 -3.45
C SER A 152 25.60 18.90 -2.84
N ASP A 153 25.56 18.74 -1.53
CA ASP A 153 26.21 17.67 -0.75
C ASP A 153 25.30 16.44 -0.53
N MET A 154 24.17 16.37 -1.24
CA MET A 154 23.14 15.32 -1.13
C MET A 154 22.37 15.30 0.21
N HIS A 155 22.49 16.35 1.04
CA HIS A 155 21.65 16.47 2.22
C HIS A 155 20.20 16.76 1.83
N ILE A 156 19.28 15.97 2.36
CA ILE A 156 17.83 16.13 2.17
C ILE A 156 17.27 17.14 3.18
N ALA A 157 16.77 18.26 2.68
CA ALA A 157 16.01 19.22 3.47
C ALA A 157 14.50 19.07 3.18
N PHE A 158 13.71 18.69 4.18
CA PHE A 158 12.26 18.75 4.09
C PHE A 158 11.78 20.15 4.44
N LEU A 159 11.04 20.78 3.54
CA LEU A 159 10.57 22.17 3.68
C LEU A 159 9.04 22.27 3.77
N GLY A 160 8.37 21.13 3.96
CA GLY A 160 6.92 21.06 4.15
C GLY A 160 6.46 21.24 5.59
N SER A 161 5.14 21.16 5.76
CA SER A 161 4.48 21.12 7.07
C SER A 161 3.55 19.91 7.16
N PHE A 162 3.24 19.46 8.39
CA PHE A 162 2.34 18.32 8.60
C PHE A 162 0.95 18.55 7.99
N SER A 163 0.38 19.74 8.13
CA SER A 163 -0.92 20.08 7.55
C SER A 163 -0.87 20.12 6.01
N GLY A 164 0.26 20.51 5.43
CA GLY A 164 0.47 20.53 3.98
C GLY A 164 0.41 19.14 3.32
N LEU A 165 0.56 18.07 4.10
CA LEU A 165 0.41 16.68 3.64
C LEU A 165 -1.05 16.30 3.40
N PHE A 166 -2.01 17.10 3.85
CA PHE A 166 -3.44 16.87 3.65
C PHE A 166 -3.99 17.91 2.67
N SER A 167 -4.42 17.45 1.51
CA SER A 167 -5.12 18.26 0.50
C SER A 167 -6.27 17.47 -0.09
N PRO A 168 -7.25 18.10 -0.77
CA PRO A 168 -8.45 17.39 -1.23
C PRO A 168 -8.15 16.13 -2.04
N PHE A 169 -7.21 16.20 -2.99
CA PHE A 169 -6.77 15.04 -3.77
C PHE A 169 -6.14 13.95 -2.89
N VAL A 170 -5.25 14.33 -1.97
CA VAL A 170 -4.59 13.37 -1.07
C VAL A 170 -5.60 12.70 -0.12
N SER A 171 -6.57 13.46 0.38
CA SER A 171 -7.66 12.93 1.21
C SER A 171 -8.55 11.97 0.42
N LEU A 172 -8.80 12.24 -0.87
CA LEU A 172 -9.51 11.33 -1.77
C LEU A 172 -8.76 10.00 -1.95
N VAL A 173 -7.43 10.04 -2.16
CA VAL A 173 -6.61 8.81 -2.23
C VAL A 173 -6.60 8.07 -0.89
N GLY A 174 -6.51 8.80 0.24
CA GLY A 174 -6.68 8.26 1.59
C GLY A 174 -8.01 7.51 1.76
N ALA A 175 -9.12 8.15 1.40
CA ALA A 175 -10.46 7.54 1.46
C ALA A 175 -10.60 6.33 0.50
N THR A 176 -9.99 6.40 -0.69
CA THR A 176 -9.93 5.29 -1.65
C THR A 176 -9.23 4.08 -1.03
N CYS A 177 -8.10 4.29 -0.35
CA CYS A 177 -7.36 3.22 0.32
C CYS A 177 -8.17 2.62 1.49
N VAL A 178 -8.86 3.46 2.29
CA VAL A 178 -9.78 3.00 3.33
C VAL A 178 -10.88 2.12 2.76
N ALA A 179 -11.53 2.55 1.67
CA ALA A 179 -12.58 1.76 1.03
C ALA A 179 -12.06 0.45 0.41
N LEU A 180 -10.87 0.48 -0.22
CA LEU A 180 -10.20 -0.68 -0.78
C LEU A 180 -9.92 -1.76 0.28
N LEU A 181 -9.34 -1.36 1.42
CA LEU A 181 -9.02 -2.30 2.50
C LEU A 181 -10.28 -2.75 3.24
N ALA A 182 -11.29 -1.87 3.37
CA ALA A 182 -12.59 -2.25 3.91
C ALA A 182 -13.24 -3.37 3.09
N VAL A 183 -13.33 -3.22 1.75
CA VAL A 183 -13.94 -4.27 0.92
C VAL A 183 -13.14 -5.57 0.94
N HIS A 184 -11.81 -5.49 0.93
CA HIS A 184 -10.94 -6.67 1.01
C HIS A 184 -11.14 -7.43 2.34
N GLY A 185 -11.19 -6.70 3.47
CA GLY A 185 -11.46 -7.26 4.79
C GLY A 185 -12.89 -7.81 4.93
N ALA A 186 -13.90 -7.12 4.38
CA ALA A 186 -15.29 -7.58 4.42
C ALA A 186 -15.48 -8.91 3.68
N ILE A 187 -14.83 -9.08 2.52
CA ILE A 187 -14.88 -10.33 1.77
C ILE A 187 -14.17 -11.46 2.52
N TYR A 188 -13.03 -11.16 3.16
CA TYR A 188 -12.36 -12.14 4.02
C TYR A 188 -13.26 -12.60 5.17
N LEU A 189 -13.97 -11.68 5.83
CA LEU A 189 -14.97 -12.04 6.85
C LEU A 189 -16.05 -12.94 6.28
N GLN A 190 -16.60 -12.61 5.10
CA GLN A 190 -17.61 -13.41 4.44
C GLN A 190 -17.14 -14.86 4.18
N THR A 191 -15.88 -15.07 3.78
CA THR A 191 -15.34 -16.43 3.57
C THR A 191 -15.20 -17.26 4.84
N HIS A 192 -15.16 -16.61 6.00
CA HIS A 192 -14.80 -17.20 7.29
C HIS A 192 -15.89 -17.04 8.34
N SER A 193 -17.12 -16.70 7.93
CA SER A 193 -18.26 -16.48 8.81
C SER A 193 -19.45 -17.34 8.42
N GLN A 194 -20.35 -17.60 9.37
CA GLN A 194 -21.61 -18.31 9.16
C GLN A 194 -22.81 -17.40 9.51
N ASP A 195 -24.01 -17.83 9.10
CA ASP A 195 -25.31 -17.26 9.48
C ASP A 195 -25.40 -15.73 9.35
N GLU A 196 -25.73 -15.04 10.44
CA GLU A 196 -25.94 -13.59 10.46
C GLU A 196 -24.66 -12.80 10.15
N LEU A 197 -23.51 -13.26 10.62
CA LEU A 197 -22.24 -12.57 10.39
C LEU A 197 -21.86 -12.63 8.90
N TYR A 198 -22.20 -13.72 8.22
CA TYR A 198 -22.06 -13.83 6.77
C TYR A 198 -22.89 -12.76 6.05
N GLN A 199 -24.17 -12.60 6.40
CA GLN A 199 -25.06 -11.62 5.76
C GLN A 199 -24.64 -10.17 6.05
N ARG A 200 -24.19 -9.87 7.27
CA ARG A 200 -23.68 -8.55 7.63
C ARG A 200 -22.37 -8.23 6.89
N SER A 201 -21.48 -9.22 6.77
CA SER A 201 -20.25 -9.08 5.98
C SER A 201 -20.57 -8.80 4.52
N LYS A 202 -21.52 -9.53 3.92
CA LYS A 202 -22.01 -9.29 2.56
C LYS A 202 -22.55 -7.87 2.35
N ALA A 203 -23.29 -7.32 3.31
CA ALA A 203 -23.76 -5.94 3.25
C ALA A 203 -22.60 -4.93 3.27
N LEU A 204 -21.58 -5.18 4.11
CA LEU A 204 -20.36 -4.35 4.15
C LEU A 204 -19.53 -4.46 2.87
N VAL A 205 -19.46 -5.63 2.23
CA VAL A 205 -18.83 -5.79 0.91
C VAL A 205 -19.49 -4.86 -0.09
N MET A 206 -20.83 -4.80 -0.12
CA MET A 206 -21.56 -3.96 -1.05
C MET A 206 -21.31 -2.47 -0.83
N SER A 207 -21.39 -1.99 0.41
CA SER A 207 -21.21 -0.56 0.71
C SER A 207 -19.77 -0.11 0.50
N SER A 208 -18.79 -0.86 1.02
CA SER A 208 -17.37 -0.52 0.89
C SER A 208 -16.85 -0.70 -0.55
N GLY A 209 -17.28 -1.73 -1.26
CA GLY A 209 -16.87 -1.95 -2.65
C GLY A 209 -17.46 -0.91 -3.61
N LEU A 210 -18.72 -0.50 -3.42
CA LEU A 210 -19.28 0.62 -4.20
C LEU A 210 -18.55 1.94 -3.89
N ALA A 211 -18.27 2.21 -2.61
CA ALA A 211 -17.48 3.37 -2.21
C ALA A 211 -16.10 3.34 -2.86
N PHE A 212 -15.42 2.19 -2.87
CA PHE A 212 -14.12 2.03 -3.53
C PHE A 212 -14.21 2.33 -5.03
N LEU A 213 -15.17 1.74 -5.76
CA LEU A 213 -15.30 1.96 -7.21
C LEU A 213 -15.53 3.44 -7.53
N VAL A 214 -16.41 4.11 -6.78
CA VAL A 214 -16.68 5.55 -6.96
C VAL A 214 -15.45 6.39 -6.63
N LEU A 215 -14.81 6.17 -5.48
CA LEU A 215 -13.65 6.95 -5.06
C LEU A 215 -12.44 6.74 -5.99
N PHE A 216 -12.22 5.50 -6.45
CA PHE A 216 -11.16 5.18 -7.40
C PHE A 216 -11.41 5.83 -8.78
N ALA A 217 -12.66 5.85 -9.25
CA ALA A 217 -13.03 6.58 -10.46
C ALA A 217 -12.84 8.09 -10.32
N LEU A 218 -13.20 8.67 -9.18
CA LEU A 218 -12.96 10.10 -8.90
C LEU A 218 -11.46 10.42 -8.83
N ALA A 219 -10.66 9.56 -8.20
CA ALA A 219 -9.21 9.73 -8.13
C ALA A 219 -8.56 9.63 -9.51
N GLY A 220 -8.98 8.65 -10.33
CA GLY A 220 -8.54 8.49 -11.71
C GLY A 220 -8.99 9.64 -12.61
N GLY A 221 -10.20 10.18 -12.42
CA GLY A 221 -10.64 11.39 -13.13
C GLY A 221 -9.81 12.60 -12.73
N TRP A 222 -9.54 12.78 -11.44
CA TRP A 222 -8.73 13.91 -10.95
C TRP A 222 -7.29 13.83 -11.46
N ILE A 223 -6.70 12.65 -11.57
CA ILE A 223 -5.30 12.49 -12.01
C ILE A 223 -5.05 13.11 -13.40
N THR A 224 -6.07 13.15 -14.26
CA THR A 224 -6.00 13.76 -15.60
C THR A 224 -5.75 15.27 -15.57
N HIS A 225 -6.08 15.93 -14.45
CA HIS A 225 -5.89 17.35 -14.21
C HIS A 225 -4.84 17.62 -13.12
N LEU A 226 -4.21 16.59 -12.59
CA LEU A 226 -3.13 16.75 -11.63
C LEU A 226 -1.82 17.00 -12.39
N GLU A 227 -1.07 18.00 -11.96
CA GLU A 227 0.30 18.21 -12.43
C GLU A 227 1.15 16.96 -12.12
N GLY A 228 1.62 16.29 -13.18
CA GLY A 228 2.58 15.19 -13.10
C GLY A 228 4.01 15.65 -13.37
N TYR A 229 4.94 14.70 -13.37
CA TYR A 229 6.38 14.95 -13.49
C TYR A 229 6.95 14.09 -14.61
N HIS A 230 7.89 14.62 -15.38
CA HIS A 230 8.57 13.90 -16.45
C HIS A 230 10.04 14.35 -16.52
N VAL A 231 10.97 13.40 -16.58
CA VAL A 231 12.39 13.65 -16.84
C VAL A 231 12.57 14.13 -18.29
N SER A 232 13.10 15.34 -18.49
CA SER A 232 13.29 15.92 -19.83
C SER A 232 14.66 15.65 -20.45
N THR A 233 15.63 15.21 -19.64
CA THR A 233 16.95 14.79 -20.10
C THR A 233 16.95 13.34 -20.56
N GLU A 234 17.93 12.97 -21.38
CA GLU A 234 18.21 11.57 -21.68
C GLU A 234 18.49 10.80 -20.38
N ILE A 235 17.75 9.71 -20.17
CA ILE A 235 17.97 8.81 -19.04
C ILE A 235 19.12 7.88 -19.42
N MET A 236 20.14 7.77 -18.57
CA MET A 236 21.23 6.81 -18.71
C MET A 236 21.05 5.69 -17.68
N PRO A 237 20.37 4.57 -18.00
CA PRO A 237 20.02 3.54 -17.03
C PRO A 237 21.23 2.80 -16.43
N ASN A 238 22.38 2.84 -17.11
CA ASN A 238 23.65 2.30 -16.63
C ASN A 238 24.58 3.38 -16.02
N GLY A 239 24.10 4.63 -15.94
CA GLY A 239 24.85 5.76 -15.38
C GLY A 239 24.97 5.72 -13.86
N VAL A 240 25.88 6.53 -13.33
CA VAL A 240 26.09 6.70 -11.88
C VAL A 240 24.82 7.23 -11.23
N SER A 241 24.50 6.73 -10.03
CA SER A 241 23.38 7.22 -9.22
C SER A 241 23.64 8.65 -8.74
N ASN A 242 23.18 9.63 -9.51
CA ASN A 242 23.21 11.05 -9.14
C ASN A 242 21.91 11.75 -9.55
N PRO A 243 21.00 12.05 -8.60
CA PRO A 243 19.73 12.71 -8.92
C PRO A 243 19.85 14.12 -9.47
N LEU A 244 20.98 14.81 -9.26
CA LEU A 244 21.16 16.22 -9.63
C LEU A 244 21.57 16.43 -11.10
N THR A 245 21.83 15.37 -11.86
CA THR A 245 22.26 15.46 -13.27
C THR A 245 21.11 15.48 -14.27
N LYS A 246 19.86 15.31 -13.82
CA LYS A 246 18.68 15.34 -14.68
C LYS A 246 17.93 16.67 -14.57
N PHE A 247 17.16 16.96 -15.60
CA PHE A 247 16.12 17.98 -15.54
C PHE A 247 14.75 17.32 -15.51
N VAL A 248 13.88 17.83 -14.64
CA VAL A 248 12.50 17.37 -14.49
C VAL A 248 11.56 18.52 -14.79
N LYS A 249 10.61 18.29 -15.71
CA LYS A 249 9.51 19.20 -15.97
C LYS A 249 8.25 18.76 -15.20
N ARG A 250 7.39 19.73 -14.93
CA ARG A 250 6.06 19.52 -14.32
C ARG A 250 4.99 20.05 -15.27
N GLY A 251 3.87 19.36 -15.38
CA GLY A 251 2.78 19.75 -16.27
C GLY A 251 1.55 18.86 -16.13
N ASP A 252 0.42 19.33 -16.65
CA ASP A 252 -0.86 18.63 -16.54
C ASP A 252 -0.84 17.30 -17.30
N GLY A 253 -1.41 16.26 -16.70
CA GLY A 253 -1.61 14.97 -17.36
C GLY A 253 -0.36 14.11 -17.52
N LEU A 254 0.84 14.57 -17.12
CA LEU A 254 2.10 13.82 -17.32
C LEU A 254 2.14 12.45 -16.62
N TRP A 255 1.27 12.21 -15.63
CA TRP A 255 1.10 10.87 -15.04
C TRP A 255 0.41 9.85 -15.96
N LEU A 256 -0.10 10.30 -17.11
CA LEU A 256 -0.70 9.47 -18.14
C LEU A 256 0.27 9.13 -19.27
N ASP A 257 1.45 9.78 -19.33
CA ASP A 257 2.44 9.60 -20.41
C ASP A 257 2.73 8.10 -20.65
N ASN A 258 2.97 7.32 -19.60
CA ASN A 258 3.25 5.88 -19.75
C ASN A 258 2.11 5.11 -20.41
N TYR A 259 0.86 5.49 -20.16
CA TYR A 259 -0.32 4.85 -20.74
C TYR A 259 -0.56 5.28 -22.19
N GLU A 260 -0.11 6.48 -22.57
CA GLU A 260 -0.15 6.93 -23.97
C GLU A 260 0.94 6.25 -24.80
N HIS A 261 2.13 6.07 -24.23
CA HIS A 261 3.24 5.38 -24.89
C HIS A 261 2.97 3.87 -25.03
N GLU A 262 2.43 3.23 -24.00
CA GLU A 262 2.08 1.81 -23.98
C GLU A 262 0.60 1.61 -23.61
N PRO A 263 -0.33 1.68 -24.60
CA PRO A 263 -1.78 1.62 -24.36
C PRO A 263 -2.27 0.36 -23.64
N ALA A 264 -1.52 -0.74 -23.71
CA ALA A 264 -1.83 -1.96 -22.97
C ALA A 264 -1.86 -1.74 -21.45
N LEU A 265 -1.16 -0.73 -20.93
CA LEU A 265 -1.12 -0.40 -19.50
C LEU A 265 -2.48 0.09 -18.97
N TRP A 266 -3.39 0.57 -19.83
CA TRP A 266 -4.77 0.88 -19.45
C TRP A 266 -5.55 -0.34 -18.94
N ALA A 267 -5.08 -1.56 -19.25
CA ALA A 267 -5.63 -2.78 -18.67
C ALA A 267 -5.54 -2.79 -17.14
N LEU A 268 -4.54 -2.14 -16.53
CA LEU A 268 -4.37 -2.14 -15.07
C LEU A 268 -5.54 -1.45 -14.34
N PRO A 269 -5.85 -0.17 -14.57
CA PRO A 269 -7.01 0.46 -13.94
C PRO A 269 -8.33 -0.19 -14.38
N ALA A 270 -8.44 -0.63 -15.64
CA ALA A 270 -9.64 -1.32 -16.13
C ALA A 270 -9.90 -2.63 -15.38
N LEU A 271 -8.86 -3.45 -15.18
CA LEU A 271 -8.95 -4.70 -14.42
C LEU A 271 -9.23 -4.44 -12.93
N ALA A 272 -8.75 -3.34 -12.35
CA ALA A 272 -9.15 -2.94 -10.99
C ALA A 272 -10.68 -2.75 -10.90
N PHE A 273 -11.30 -2.06 -11.86
CA PHE A 273 -12.76 -1.92 -11.91
C PHE A 273 -13.48 -3.25 -12.16
N VAL A 274 -13.04 -4.03 -13.15
CA VAL A 274 -13.65 -5.31 -13.50
C VAL A 274 -13.59 -6.27 -12.32
N CYS A 275 -12.44 -6.40 -11.67
CA CYS A 275 -12.27 -7.26 -10.50
C CYS A 275 -13.03 -6.75 -9.27
N GLY A 276 -13.14 -5.42 -9.08
CA GLY A 276 -13.97 -4.85 -8.01
C GLY A 276 -15.47 -5.13 -8.22
N ILE A 277 -15.98 -4.97 -9.44
CA ILE A 277 -17.36 -5.33 -9.79
C ILE A 277 -17.57 -6.84 -9.65
N ALA A 278 -16.63 -7.65 -10.13
CA ALA A 278 -16.69 -9.10 -9.99
C ALA A 278 -16.72 -9.52 -8.52
N ALA A 279 -15.93 -8.90 -7.65
CA ALA A 279 -15.94 -9.16 -6.22
C ALA A 279 -17.31 -8.88 -5.58
N LEU A 280 -17.96 -7.77 -5.94
CA LEU A 280 -19.32 -7.44 -5.50
C LEU A 280 -20.36 -8.46 -5.98
N VAL A 281 -20.31 -8.84 -7.27
CA VAL A 281 -21.25 -9.79 -7.87
C VAL A 281 -21.05 -11.19 -7.28
N LEU A 282 -19.81 -11.67 -7.16
CA LEU A 282 -19.49 -12.98 -6.58
C LEU A 282 -19.87 -13.04 -5.09
N SER A 283 -19.66 -11.95 -4.34
CA SER A 283 -20.16 -11.84 -2.97
C SER A 283 -21.68 -11.94 -2.90
N ARG A 284 -22.41 -11.30 -3.84
CA ARG A 284 -23.87 -11.41 -3.96
C ARG A 284 -24.35 -12.81 -4.29
N LEU A 285 -23.63 -13.53 -5.13
CA LEU A 285 -23.91 -14.92 -5.54
C LEU A 285 -23.44 -15.97 -4.52
N ASP A 286 -23.06 -15.54 -3.32
CA ASP A 286 -22.57 -16.40 -2.23
C ASP A 286 -21.32 -17.22 -2.60
N ARG A 287 -20.56 -16.74 -3.59
CA ARG A 287 -19.27 -17.31 -4.04
C ARG A 287 -18.11 -16.60 -3.36
N ALA A 288 -18.11 -16.59 -2.02
CA ALA A 288 -17.18 -15.77 -1.22
C ALA A 288 -15.69 -16.03 -1.53
N TYR A 289 -15.29 -17.28 -1.78
CA TYR A 289 -13.90 -17.60 -2.14
C TYR A 289 -13.46 -16.92 -3.44
N TRP A 290 -14.31 -16.95 -4.48
CA TRP A 290 -14.02 -16.28 -5.75
C TRP A 290 -14.08 -14.76 -5.61
N ALA A 291 -14.95 -14.23 -4.75
CA ALA A 291 -14.95 -12.83 -4.41
C ALA A 291 -13.62 -12.42 -3.75
N LEU A 292 -13.05 -13.26 -2.89
CA LEU A 292 -11.76 -13.01 -2.25
C LEU A 292 -10.64 -12.95 -3.30
N LEU A 293 -10.59 -13.92 -4.21
CA LEU A 293 -9.63 -13.91 -5.32
C LEU A 293 -9.78 -12.66 -6.20
N ALA A 294 -11.01 -12.29 -6.57
CA ALA A 294 -11.27 -11.08 -7.34
C ALA A 294 -10.80 -9.82 -6.59
N SER A 295 -11.05 -9.73 -5.28
CA SER A 295 -10.59 -8.60 -4.47
C SER A 295 -9.06 -8.55 -4.35
N ALA A 296 -8.39 -9.69 -4.30
CA ALA A 296 -6.92 -9.74 -4.31
C ALA A 296 -6.38 -9.20 -5.64
N VAL A 297 -6.91 -9.67 -6.78
CA VAL A 297 -6.50 -9.14 -8.10
C VAL A 297 -6.79 -7.63 -8.19
N MET A 298 -7.94 -7.17 -7.71
CA MET A 298 -8.28 -5.74 -7.63
C MET A 298 -7.22 -4.95 -6.85
N VAL A 299 -6.81 -5.40 -5.66
CA VAL A 299 -5.74 -4.77 -4.87
C VAL A 299 -4.43 -4.68 -5.66
N VAL A 300 -4.02 -5.78 -6.31
CA VAL A 300 -2.80 -5.80 -7.14
C VAL A 300 -2.90 -4.75 -8.25
N MET A 301 -4.02 -4.71 -8.98
CA MET A 301 -4.22 -3.80 -10.11
C MET A 301 -4.21 -2.33 -9.67
N VAL A 302 -4.77 -1.99 -8.50
CA VAL A 302 -4.71 -0.62 -7.96
C VAL A 302 -3.27 -0.20 -7.68
N ILE A 303 -2.48 -1.07 -7.04
CA ILE A 303 -1.07 -0.78 -6.71
C ILE A 303 -0.24 -0.65 -7.99
N LEU A 304 -0.44 -1.56 -8.96
CA LEU A 304 0.25 -1.49 -10.25
C LEU A 304 -0.12 -0.25 -11.05
N THR A 305 -1.38 0.19 -11.02
CA THR A 305 -1.82 1.45 -11.65
C THR A 305 -1.02 2.63 -11.09
N MET A 306 -0.88 2.73 -9.77
CA MET A 306 -0.06 3.79 -9.17
C MET A 306 1.43 3.64 -9.53
N GLY A 307 1.96 2.41 -9.52
CA GLY A 307 3.35 2.13 -9.87
C GLY A 307 3.68 2.53 -11.31
N VAL A 308 2.78 2.23 -12.26
CA VAL A 308 2.92 2.64 -13.66
C VAL A 308 2.78 4.15 -13.81
N SER A 309 1.82 4.79 -13.14
CA SER A 309 1.70 6.25 -13.19
C SER A 309 2.97 6.94 -12.69
N LEU A 310 3.57 6.45 -11.59
CA LEU A 310 4.78 7.06 -11.04
C LEU A 310 6.05 6.73 -11.82
N PHE A 311 6.11 5.63 -12.57
CA PHE A 311 7.34 5.20 -13.24
C PHE A 311 7.88 6.32 -14.17
N PRO A 312 9.19 6.64 -14.13
CA PRO A 312 10.27 6.01 -13.36
C PRO A 312 10.55 6.64 -11.97
N PHE A 313 9.70 7.54 -11.49
CA PHE A 313 9.84 8.19 -10.19
C PHE A 313 9.51 7.24 -9.03
N LEU A 314 10.26 7.40 -7.94
CA LEU A 314 9.95 6.81 -6.64
C LEU A 314 9.51 7.87 -5.63
N ALA A 315 10.09 9.08 -5.70
CA ALA A 315 9.72 10.20 -4.85
C ALA A 315 9.94 11.52 -5.60
N PRO A 316 8.91 12.06 -6.29
CA PRO A 316 9.01 13.37 -6.94
C PRO A 316 8.99 14.50 -5.91
N SER A 317 9.76 15.57 -6.18
CA SER A 317 9.77 16.79 -5.37
C SER A 317 8.98 17.90 -6.04
N ASN A 318 8.10 18.56 -5.30
CA ASN A 318 7.26 19.65 -5.81
C ASN A 318 7.88 21.05 -5.62
N ILE A 319 8.88 21.19 -4.75
CA ILE A 319 9.59 22.46 -4.50
C ILE A 319 10.90 22.57 -5.28
N SER A 320 11.52 21.42 -5.60
CA SER A 320 12.75 21.35 -6.39
C SER A 320 12.64 20.17 -7.33
N LEU A 321 12.11 20.41 -8.53
CA LEU A 321 11.77 19.35 -9.49
C LEU A 321 12.98 18.44 -9.77
N ASN A 322 14.18 19.01 -9.90
CA ASN A 322 15.41 18.25 -10.18
C ASN A 322 15.87 17.39 -8.98
N SER A 323 15.40 17.68 -7.76
CA SER A 323 15.64 16.83 -6.58
C SER A 323 14.78 15.56 -6.58
N SER A 324 13.82 15.42 -7.50
CA SER A 324 12.98 14.22 -7.62
C SER A 324 13.84 12.98 -7.74
N LEU A 325 13.43 11.87 -7.13
CA LEU A 325 14.22 10.64 -7.10
C LEU A 325 13.60 9.59 -8.01
N THR A 326 14.40 8.98 -8.89
CA THR A 326 13.95 7.95 -9.83
C THR A 326 14.63 6.62 -9.55
N ILE A 327 14.13 5.54 -10.17
CA ILE A 327 14.76 4.23 -10.07
C ILE A 327 16.18 4.21 -10.65
N TRP A 328 16.48 5.13 -11.58
CA TRP A 328 17.74 5.18 -12.33
C TRP A 328 18.83 6.00 -11.66
N ASP A 329 18.48 7.02 -10.88
CA ASP A 329 19.47 7.96 -10.32
C ASP A 329 19.63 7.87 -8.80
N ALA A 330 18.71 7.18 -8.12
CA ALA A 330 18.67 7.08 -6.66
C ALA A 330 19.00 5.68 -6.13
N SER A 331 19.44 4.76 -7.00
CA SER A 331 19.69 3.36 -6.63
C SER A 331 21.03 3.16 -5.93
N ALA A 332 21.14 2.08 -5.18
CA ALA A 332 22.42 1.56 -4.70
C ALA A 332 23.29 1.01 -5.85
N SER A 333 24.55 0.70 -5.54
CA SER A 333 25.54 0.18 -6.48
C SER A 333 25.15 -1.20 -7.06
N LEU A 334 25.79 -1.57 -8.17
CA LEU A 334 25.64 -2.88 -8.82
C LEU A 334 25.80 -4.04 -7.83
N THR A 335 26.81 -3.99 -6.97
CA THR A 335 27.11 -5.04 -5.99
C THR A 335 26.01 -5.17 -4.96
N THR A 336 25.50 -4.04 -4.45
CA THR A 336 24.41 -4.01 -3.46
C THR A 336 23.08 -4.49 -4.05
N LEU A 337 22.71 -4.06 -5.26
CA LEU A 337 21.49 -4.52 -5.93
C LEU A 337 21.55 -6.03 -6.24
N SER A 338 22.73 -6.53 -6.65
CA SER A 338 22.92 -7.96 -6.89
C SER A 338 22.77 -8.78 -5.61
N ALA A 339 23.31 -8.29 -4.49
CA ALA A 339 23.15 -8.92 -3.19
C ALA A 339 21.68 -8.90 -2.72
N LEU A 340 20.99 -7.77 -2.91
CA LEU A 340 19.56 -7.62 -2.61
C LEU A 340 18.71 -8.62 -3.41
N LEU A 341 18.99 -8.79 -4.71
CA LEU A 341 18.28 -9.74 -5.56
C LEU A 341 18.52 -11.20 -5.12
N CYS A 342 19.77 -11.55 -4.83
CA CYS A 342 20.13 -12.88 -4.32
C CYS A 342 19.41 -13.20 -3.00
N LEU A 343 19.46 -12.25 -2.04
CA LEU A 343 18.78 -12.39 -0.76
C LEU A 343 17.26 -12.52 -0.94
N THR A 344 16.67 -11.71 -1.82
CA THR A 344 15.23 -11.78 -2.15
C THR A 344 14.86 -13.15 -2.69
N GLY A 345 15.69 -13.74 -3.57
CA GLY A 345 15.47 -15.07 -4.13
C GLY A 345 15.35 -16.17 -3.07
N VAL A 346 15.97 -16.00 -1.91
CA VAL A 346 15.86 -16.93 -0.77
C VAL A 346 14.73 -16.54 0.19
N MET A 347 14.63 -15.25 0.53
CA MET A 347 13.67 -14.76 1.54
C MET A 347 12.23 -14.84 1.06
N LEU A 348 11.96 -14.53 -0.21
CA LEU A 348 10.60 -14.49 -0.74
C LEU A 348 9.91 -15.87 -0.68
N PRO A 349 10.53 -16.99 -1.14
CA PRO A 349 9.94 -18.32 -0.97
C PRO A 349 9.72 -18.69 0.50
N LEU A 350 10.66 -18.38 1.38
CA LEU A 350 10.54 -18.65 2.81
C LEU A 350 9.35 -17.91 3.44
N MET A 351 9.20 -16.62 3.12
CA MET A 351 8.06 -15.82 3.56
C MET A 351 6.75 -16.37 3.02
N ALA A 352 6.69 -16.74 1.74
CA ALA A 352 5.49 -17.33 1.14
C ALA A 352 5.11 -18.67 1.80
N ILE A 353 6.09 -19.53 2.11
CA ILE A 353 5.87 -20.80 2.84
C ILE A 353 5.37 -20.52 4.26
N ALA A 354 6.01 -19.59 4.98
CA ALA A 354 5.62 -19.23 6.34
C ALA A 354 4.19 -18.66 6.38
N THR A 355 3.87 -17.71 5.49
CA THR A 355 2.52 -17.14 5.37
C THR A 355 1.50 -18.23 5.02
N ARG A 356 1.79 -19.11 4.04
CA ARG A 356 0.90 -20.23 3.71
C ARG A 356 0.68 -21.17 4.90
N GLY A 357 1.73 -21.49 5.65
CA GLY A 357 1.65 -22.32 6.85
C GLY A 357 0.73 -21.70 7.89
N LEU A 358 0.87 -20.39 8.12
CA LEU A 358 0.05 -19.63 9.06
C LEU A 358 -1.44 -19.70 8.69
N TYR A 359 -1.81 -19.44 7.43
CA TYR A 359 -3.21 -19.52 6.98
C TYR A 359 -3.77 -20.96 6.94
N LYS A 360 -2.92 -22.00 6.87
CA LYS A 360 -3.37 -23.40 6.85
C LYS A 360 -3.63 -23.96 8.26
N ILE A 361 -2.88 -23.50 9.25
CA ILE A 361 -2.95 -24.03 10.63
C ILE A 361 -4.09 -23.37 11.41
N LEU A 362 -4.46 -22.14 11.06
CA LEU A 362 -5.51 -21.40 11.74
C LEU A 362 -6.91 -21.93 11.38
N PRO A 363 -7.82 -21.96 12.36
CA PRO A 363 -9.15 -22.57 12.24
C PRO A 363 -10.13 -21.79 11.36
#